data_AF-X1G995-F1
#
_entry.id   AF-X1G995-F1
#
_cell.length_a   1.000
_cell.length_b   1.000
_cell.length_c   1.000
_cell.angle_alpha   90.00
_cell.angle_beta   90.00
_cell.angle_gamma   90.00
#
_symmetry.space_group_name_H-M   'P 1'
#
loop_
_entity.id
_entity.type
_entity.pdbx_description
1 polymer ?
#
loop_
_entity_poly.entity_id
_entity_poly.type
_entity_poly.pdbx_seq_one_letter_code
_entity_poly.pdbx_strand_id
1 'polypeptide(L)'
;YTASHSPLNSGIPIAAVLGDQQAALFGQFCFDAGMLKNTYGTGCFLLLNTGEELVSSEKLLTTIACDGSGKPTYALEGSVFIAGAAVQWLRDGLGLIKEEKDTEEAARKIEDTEGVYLVPAFTGLGAPYWD
;
A
#
# COMPACT_ATOMS: atom_id res chain seq x y z
N TYR A 1 16.32 17.40 -15.03
CA TYR A 1 16.92 16.67 -16.17
C TYR A 1 18.03 15.76 -15.67
N THR A 2 18.33 14.66 -16.35
CA THR A 2 19.49 13.80 -16.05
C THR A 2 20.80 14.55 -16.28
N ALA A 3 21.73 14.43 -15.32
CA ALA A 3 23.05 15.04 -15.39
C ALA A 3 23.98 14.31 -16.38
N SER A 4 25.02 14.99 -16.87
CA SER A 4 26.01 14.44 -17.81
C SER A 4 26.85 13.30 -17.26
N HIS A 5 26.94 13.16 -15.93
CA HIS A 5 27.69 12.09 -15.25
C HIS A 5 26.79 10.94 -14.79
N SER A 6 25.58 10.83 -15.34
CA SER A 6 24.64 9.74 -15.06
C SER A 6 24.93 8.53 -15.96
N PRO A 7 24.62 7.28 -15.52
CA PRO A 7 24.59 6.12 -16.42
C PRO A 7 23.49 6.21 -17.49
N LEU A 8 22.57 7.19 -17.39
CA LEU A 8 21.54 7.50 -18.38
C LEU A 8 22.00 8.64 -19.31
N ASN A 9 21.44 8.71 -20.52
CA ASN A 9 21.67 9.83 -21.44
C ASN A 9 21.38 11.18 -20.75
N SER A 10 22.24 12.18 -20.97
CA SER A 10 22.06 13.53 -20.44
C SER A 10 20.85 14.23 -21.08
N GLY A 11 20.15 15.06 -20.32
CA GLY A 11 19.06 15.88 -20.88
C GLY A 11 17.70 15.18 -20.95
N ILE A 12 17.51 14.03 -20.29
CA ILE A 12 16.18 13.44 -20.11
C ILE A 12 15.43 14.27 -19.04
N PRO A 13 14.23 14.80 -19.30
CA PRO A 13 13.47 15.56 -18.32
C PRO A 13 13.02 14.68 -17.14
N ILE A 14 13.14 15.21 -15.92
CA ILE A 14 12.48 14.63 -14.75
C ILE A 14 11.13 15.35 -14.66
N ALA A 15 10.08 14.68 -15.12
CA ALA A 15 8.77 15.32 -15.33
C ALA A 15 7.84 15.21 -14.11
N ALA A 16 8.03 14.20 -13.26
CA ALA A 16 7.21 13.97 -12.08
C ALA A 16 7.97 13.19 -11.01
N VAL A 17 7.59 13.41 -9.75
CA VAL A 17 8.04 12.64 -8.58
C VAL A 17 6.83 12.48 -7.66
N LEU A 18 6.52 11.24 -7.29
CA LEU A 18 5.39 10.90 -6.43
C LEU A 18 5.86 9.88 -5.37
N GLY A 19 5.25 9.90 -4.18
CA GLY A 19 5.36 8.79 -3.24
C GLY A 19 4.77 7.52 -3.85
N ASP A 20 5.28 6.34 -3.51
CA ASP A 20 4.87 5.06 -4.11
C ASP A 20 3.37 4.78 -3.97
N GLN A 21 2.80 5.05 -2.79
CA GLN A 21 1.38 4.82 -2.52
C GLN A 21 0.47 5.82 -3.23
N GLN A 22 0.87 7.10 -3.30
CA GLN A 22 0.20 8.14 -4.08
C GLN A 22 0.34 7.88 -5.58
N ALA A 23 1.48 7.37 -6.03
CA ALA A 23 1.70 6.95 -7.41
C ALA A 23 0.80 5.76 -7.77
N ALA A 24 0.61 4.81 -6.86
CA ALA A 24 -0.33 3.71 -7.05
C ALA A 24 -1.79 4.19 -7.11
N LEU A 25 -2.18 5.19 -6.30
CA LEU A 25 -3.48 5.85 -6.40
C LEU A 25 -3.68 6.50 -7.78
N PHE A 26 -2.68 7.25 -8.25
CA PHE A 26 -2.70 7.86 -9.57
C PHE A 26 -2.73 6.81 -10.71
N GLY A 27 -1.91 5.76 -10.62
CA GLY A 27 -1.82 4.68 -11.61
C GLY A 27 -3.08 3.81 -11.70
N GLN A 28 -3.90 3.80 -10.64
CA GLN A 28 -5.24 3.21 -10.62
C GLN A 28 -6.33 4.17 -11.11
N PHE A 29 -5.95 5.31 -11.68
CA PHE A 29 -6.87 6.34 -12.20
C PHE A 29 -7.85 6.86 -11.14
N CYS A 30 -7.48 6.83 -9.86
CA CYS A 30 -8.30 7.31 -8.75
C CYS A 30 -8.25 8.84 -8.66
N PHE A 31 -8.70 9.53 -9.70
CA PHE A 31 -8.58 10.98 -9.84
C PHE A 31 -9.72 11.74 -9.15
N ASP A 32 -10.87 11.12 -8.99
CA ASP A 32 -12.06 11.74 -8.42
C ASP A 32 -12.21 11.41 -6.92
N ALA A 33 -12.81 12.34 -6.18
CA ALA A 33 -13.14 12.13 -4.78
C ALA A 33 -14.04 10.89 -4.60
N GLY A 34 -13.75 10.08 -3.59
CA GLY A 34 -14.44 8.82 -3.33
C GLY A 34 -13.80 7.60 -4.00
N MET A 35 -12.87 7.79 -4.95
CA MET A 35 -12.10 6.68 -5.51
C MET A 35 -10.99 6.24 -4.55
N LEU A 36 -10.79 4.94 -4.44
CA LEU A 36 -9.78 4.36 -3.55
C LEU A 36 -9.02 3.23 -4.23
N LYS A 37 -7.83 2.96 -3.71
CA LYS A 37 -7.06 1.76 -3.99
C LYS A 37 -6.57 1.14 -2.69
N ASN A 38 -6.21 -0.14 -2.75
CA ASN A 38 -5.37 -0.78 -1.73
C ASN A 38 -4.19 -1.50 -2.41
N THR A 39 -2.97 -1.24 -1.95
CA THR A 39 -1.78 -1.94 -2.44
C THR A 39 -1.44 -3.06 -1.48
N TYR A 40 -1.38 -4.30 -1.97
CA TYR A 40 -0.95 -5.47 -1.19
C TYR A 40 0.50 -5.80 -1.51
N GLY A 41 1.41 -5.53 -0.57
CA GLY A 41 2.84 -5.84 -0.64
C GLY A 41 3.34 -6.39 0.70
N THR A 42 4.56 -6.02 1.11
CA THR A 42 5.09 -6.33 2.45
C THR A 42 4.12 -5.90 3.55
N GLY A 43 3.62 -4.66 3.45
CA GLY A 43 2.44 -4.15 4.17
C GLY A 43 1.24 -3.94 3.22
N CYS A 44 0.17 -3.36 3.74
CA CYS A 44 -0.99 -2.93 2.96
C CYS A 44 -1.28 -1.44 3.17
N PHE A 45 -1.54 -0.74 2.07
CA PHE A 45 -1.78 0.71 2.10
C PHE A 45 -3.03 1.06 1.31
N LEU A 46 -4.06 1.45 2.04
CA LEU A 46 -5.31 1.95 1.49
C LEU A 46 -5.23 3.46 1.37
N LEU A 47 -5.52 3.98 0.18
CA LEU A 47 -5.64 5.41 -0.05
C LEU A 47 -7.00 5.72 -0.68
N LEU A 48 -7.69 6.71 -0.14
CA LEU A 48 -8.96 7.26 -0.63
C LEU A 48 -8.73 8.71 -1.07
N ASN A 49 -8.97 9.03 -2.33
CA ASN A 49 -8.92 10.41 -2.81
C ASN A 49 -10.10 11.21 -2.24
N THR A 50 -9.82 12.37 -1.63
CA THR A 50 -10.83 13.28 -1.06
C THR A 50 -11.00 14.57 -1.87
N GLY A 51 -10.39 14.65 -3.05
CA GLY A 51 -10.47 15.78 -3.96
C GLY A 51 -9.80 17.03 -3.37
N GLU A 52 -10.45 18.18 -3.51
CA GLU A 52 -9.97 19.45 -2.94
C GLU A 52 -10.26 19.57 -1.43
N GLU A 53 -11.04 18.65 -0.86
CA GLU A 53 -11.40 18.68 0.56
C GLU A 53 -10.29 18.03 1.42
N LEU A 54 -9.75 18.80 2.34
CA LEU A 54 -8.87 18.30 3.39
C LEU A 54 -9.72 17.68 4.49
N VAL A 55 -9.82 16.35 4.49
CA VAL A 55 -10.57 15.60 5.49
C VAL A 55 -9.65 15.16 6.62
N SER A 56 -9.97 15.50 7.87
CA SER A 56 -9.25 15.05 9.05
C SER A 56 -9.79 13.71 9.58
N SER A 57 -8.92 12.86 10.11
CA SER A 57 -9.30 11.60 10.78
C SER A 57 -8.49 11.41 12.07
N GLU A 58 -9.11 10.84 13.11
CA GLU A 58 -8.42 10.47 14.36
C GLU A 58 -7.61 9.17 14.23
N LYS A 59 -7.86 8.39 13.17
CA LYS A 59 -7.38 7.01 13.04
C LYS A 59 -6.67 6.74 11.71
N LEU A 60 -6.77 7.66 10.76
CA LEU A 60 -6.12 7.60 9.45
C LEU A 60 -5.24 8.84 9.26
N LEU A 61 -4.30 8.76 8.34
CA LEU A 61 -3.48 9.91 7.96
C LEU A 61 -4.18 10.73 6.89
N THR A 62 -4.20 12.05 7.03
CA THR A 62 -4.53 12.98 5.94
C THR A 62 -3.25 13.32 5.20
N THR A 63 -3.21 13.11 3.88
CA THR A 63 -2.02 13.30 3.05
C THR A 63 -2.35 13.99 1.72
N ILE A 64 -1.31 14.37 0.98
CA ILE A 64 -1.42 15.02 -0.34
C ILE A 64 -1.45 13.95 -1.44
N ALA A 65 -2.23 14.21 -2.47
CA ALA A 65 -2.32 13.44 -3.72
C ALA A 65 -2.37 14.40 -4.93
N CYS A 66 -2.65 13.88 -6.11
CA CYS A 66 -2.95 14.71 -7.28
C CYS A 66 -4.01 14.08 -8.19
N ASP A 67 -4.76 14.93 -8.90
CA ASP A 67 -5.69 14.51 -9.94
C ASP A 67 -4.97 14.14 -11.25
N GLY A 68 -5.73 13.67 -12.25
CA GLY A 68 -5.20 13.26 -13.55
C GLY A 68 -4.54 14.38 -14.37
N SER A 69 -4.72 15.65 -13.98
CA SER A 69 -4.04 16.81 -14.56
C SER A 69 -2.77 17.23 -13.81
N GLY A 70 -2.48 16.58 -12.67
CA GLY A 70 -1.37 16.91 -11.78
C GLY A 70 -1.68 18.04 -10.81
N LYS A 71 -2.95 18.47 -10.68
CA LYS A 71 -3.33 19.44 -9.65
C LYS A 71 -3.34 18.77 -8.28
N PRO A 72 -2.97 19.50 -7.22
CA PRO A 72 -2.96 18.96 -5.87
C PRO A 72 -4.37 18.60 -5.41
N THR A 73 -4.51 17.41 -4.85
CA THR A 73 -5.69 16.93 -4.13
C THR A 73 -5.25 16.38 -2.77
N TYR A 74 -6.20 15.94 -1.96
CA TYR A 74 -5.93 15.27 -0.68
C TYR A 74 -6.36 13.80 -0.74
N ALA A 75 -5.84 13.02 0.20
CA ALA A 75 -6.25 11.65 0.42
C ALA A 75 -6.28 11.30 1.91
N LEU A 76 -7.12 10.34 2.27
CA LEU A 76 -7.01 9.61 3.52
C LEU A 76 -6.21 8.32 3.29
N GLU A 77 -5.25 8.05 4.18
CA GLU A 77 -4.39 6.89 4.12
C GLU A 77 -4.54 6.02 5.37
N GLY A 78 -4.75 4.72 5.16
CA GLY A 78 -4.67 3.67 6.17
C GLY A 78 -3.48 2.76 5.87
N SER A 79 -2.58 2.63 6.85
CA SER A 79 -1.32 1.90 6.68
C SER A 79 -1.29 0.68 7.61
N VAL A 80 -1.15 -0.51 7.03
CA VAL A 80 -0.95 -1.79 7.72
C VAL A 80 0.47 -2.24 7.47
N PHE A 81 1.27 -2.38 8.52
CA PHE A 81 2.71 -2.64 8.36
C PHE A 81 3.03 -4.04 7.85
N ILE A 82 2.26 -5.05 8.29
CA ILE A 82 2.52 -6.46 8.02
C ILE A 82 1.31 -7.08 7.33
N ALA A 83 1.47 -7.42 6.06
CA ALA A 83 0.49 -8.17 5.28
C ALA A 83 1.17 -9.31 4.51
N GLY A 84 1.76 -9.04 3.33
CA GLY A 84 2.54 -10.03 2.60
C GLY A 84 3.76 -10.53 3.38
N ALA A 85 4.32 -9.70 4.27
CA ALA A 85 5.36 -10.13 5.19
C ALA A 85 4.92 -11.25 6.14
N ALA A 86 3.63 -11.35 6.48
CA ALA A 86 3.12 -12.48 7.25
C ALA A 86 3.19 -13.79 6.45
N VAL A 87 2.87 -13.74 5.15
CA VAL A 87 3.00 -14.89 4.25
C VAL A 87 4.47 -15.28 4.07
N GLN A 88 5.36 -14.28 3.91
CA GLN A 88 6.80 -14.52 3.86
C GLN A 88 7.31 -15.17 5.15
N TRP A 89 6.79 -14.75 6.31
CA TRP A 89 7.13 -15.37 7.60
C TRP A 89 6.67 -16.84 7.70
N LEU A 90 5.52 -17.21 7.13
CA LEU A 90 5.11 -18.62 7.04
C LEU A 90 6.12 -19.46 6.24
N ARG A 91 6.70 -18.89 5.18
CA ARG A 91 7.71 -19.53 4.31
C ARG A 91 9.07 -19.61 4.98
N ASP A 92 9.64 -18.45 5.32
CA ASP A 92 11.05 -18.33 5.71
C ASP A 92 11.25 -18.49 7.23
N GLY A 93 10.24 -18.11 8.01
CA GLY A 93 10.28 -18.19 9.47
C GLY A 93 9.84 -19.55 10.00
N LEU A 94 8.61 -19.97 9.67
CA LEU A 94 8.06 -21.25 10.15
C LEU A 94 8.36 -22.44 9.23
N GLY A 95 8.70 -22.22 7.96
CA GLY A 95 8.92 -23.30 7.00
C GLY A 95 7.67 -24.11 6.66
N LEU A 96 6.47 -23.55 6.84
CA LEU A 96 5.19 -24.25 6.64
C LEU A 96 4.77 -24.31 5.17
N ILE A 97 5.25 -23.36 4.37
CA ILE A 97 4.98 -23.27 2.93
C ILE A 97 6.30 -23.14 2.18
N LYS A 98 6.32 -23.53 0.90
CA LYS A 98 7.51 -23.41 0.04
C LYS A 98 7.44 -22.15 -0.80
N GLU A 99 6.26 -21.86 -1.34
CA GLU A 99 5.97 -20.68 -2.14
C GLU A 99 4.76 -19.92 -1.58
N GLU A 100 4.68 -18.62 -1.83
CA GLU A 100 3.60 -17.77 -1.31
C GLU A 100 2.22 -18.25 -1.79
N LYS A 101 2.14 -18.82 -3.00
CA LYS A 101 0.91 -19.37 -3.59
C LYS A 101 0.37 -20.59 -2.85
N ASP A 102 1.21 -21.30 -2.08
CA ASP A 102 0.79 -22.49 -1.32
C ASP A 102 -0.23 -22.12 -0.23
N THR A 103 -0.25 -20.84 0.20
CA THR A 103 -1.25 -20.34 1.15
C THR A 103 -2.67 -20.42 0.62
N GLU A 104 -2.88 -20.10 -0.66
CA GLU A 104 -4.20 -20.19 -1.29
C GLU A 104 -4.65 -21.65 -1.39
N GLU A 105 -3.76 -22.55 -1.81
CA GLU A 105 -4.06 -23.98 -1.91
C GLU A 105 -4.40 -24.58 -0.55
N ALA A 106 -3.72 -24.18 0.52
CA ALA A 106 -4.00 -24.63 1.88
C ALA A 106 -5.34 -24.07 2.38
N ALA A 107 -5.58 -22.77 2.21
CA ALA A 107 -6.81 -22.12 2.63
C ALA A 107 -8.06 -22.68 1.93
N ARG A 108 -7.94 -23.12 0.67
CA ARG A 108 -9.05 -23.72 -0.09
C ARG A 108 -9.39 -25.17 0.31
N LYS A 109 -8.58 -25.83 1.15
CA LYS A 109 -8.80 -27.22 1.61
C LYS A 109 -9.63 -27.32 2.89
N ILE A 110 -9.90 -26.20 3.55
CA ILE A 110 -10.68 -26.11 4.79
C ILE A 110 -11.95 -25.29 4.54
N GLU A 111 -13.02 -25.59 5.27
CA GLU A 111 -14.29 -24.86 5.15
C GLU A 111 -14.28 -23.54 5.93
N ASP A 112 -13.61 -23.51 7.08
CA ASP A 112 -13.43 -22.33 7.92
C ASP A 112 -12.09 -22.40 8.70
N THR A 113 -11.85 -21.41 9.58
CA THR A 113 -10.61 -21.33 10.38
C THR A 113 -10.66 -22.10 11.70
N GLU A 114 -11.78 -22.77 12.03
CA GLU A 114 -12.02 -23.47 13.30
C GLU A 114 -11.70 -22.64 14.56
N GLY A 115 -11.90 -21.31 14.48
CA GLY A 115 -11.61 -20.39 15.57
C GLY A 115 -10.13 -19.98 15.71
N VAL A 116 -9.27 -20.38 14.76
CA VAL A 116 -7.87 -19.94 14.70
C VAL A 116 -7.79 -18.53 14.11
N TYR A 117 -7.04 -17.65 14.77
CA TYR A 117 -6.76 -16.29 14.31
C TYR A 117 -5.26 -16.00 14.40
N LEU A 118 -4.76 -15.27 13.39
CA LEU A 118 -3.41 -14.72 13.38
C LEU A 118 -3.50 -13.20 13.29
N VAL A 119 -2.94 -12.51 14.29
CA VAL A 119 -2.74 -11.05 14.26
C VAL A 119 -1.25 -10.80 14.04
N PRO A 120 -0.81 -10.47 12.82
CA PRO A 120 0.62 -10.40 12.49
C PRO A 120 1.24 -9.05 12.92
N ALA A 121 1.13 -8.68 14.20
CA ALA A 121 1.65 -7.44 14.77
C ALA A 121 3.16 -7.51 15.08
N PHE A 122 3.97 -8.06 14.16
CA PHE A 122 5.41 -8.30 14.40
C PHE A 122 6.20 -7.02 14.68
N THR A 123 5.72 -5.89 14.16
CA THR A 123 6.29 -4.56 14.37
C THR A 123 5.24 -3.58 14.88
N GLY A 124 4.27 -4.05 15.66
CA GLY A 124 3.11 -3.27 16.10
C GLY A 124 1.97 -3.22 15.09
N LEU A 125 0.92 -2.48 15.45
CA LEU A 125 -0.28 -2.29 14.65
C LEU A 125 -0.33 -0.84 14.12
N GLY A 126 -0.39 -0.71 12.79
CA GLY A 126 -0.65 0.57 12.14
C GLY A 126 -2.10 1.02 12.30
N ALA A 127 -2.61 1.75 11.32
CA ALA A 127 -3.99 2.22 11.33
C ALA A 127 -4.99 1.04 11.42
N PRO A 128 -6.10 1.17 12.17
CA PRO A 128 -6.50 2.31 13.00
C PRO A 128 -6.00 2.22 14.46
N TYR A 129 -5.20 1.22 14.82
CA TYR A 129 -4.85 0.93 16.22
C TYR A 129 -3.77 1.87 16.75
N TRP A 130 -2.67 2.02 15.99
CA TRP A 130 -1.50 2.81 16.37
C TRP A 130 -0.91 2.38 17.72
N ASP A 131 -0.56 1.10 17.81
CA ASP A 131 0.04 0.44 18.99
C ASP A 131 1.44 -0.12 18.66
#